data_AF-A0A1G4GSA6-F1
#
_entry.id   AF-A0A1G4GSA6-F1
#
_cell.length_a   1.000
_cell.length_b   1.000
_cell.length_c   1.000
_cell.angle_alpha   90.00
_cell.angle_beta   90.00
_cell.angle_gamma   90.00
#
_symmetry.space_group_name_H-M   'P 1'
#
loop_
_entity.id
_entity.type
_entity.pdbx_description
1 polymer ?
#
loop_
_entity_poly.entity_id
_entity_poly.type
_entity_poly.pdbx_seq_one_letter_code
_entity_poly.pdbx_strand_id
1 'polypeptide(L)'
;MFNEDKYHNQKLRIYKDFLREYASTAKSDIWNYYEKNVSDDILLEVKDLFDLYSNFNKFTLKNECDYANKCVDIYNRRIVECYIKINGDFCHEMEKFKEKYNDYRRKNDFTPFISHTRTSKIRNKKIKHNIYQESNELQNYSKNSNMDFENDTYNIKYYNAQES
;
A
#
# COMPACT_ATOMS: atom_id res chain seq x y z
N MET A 1 -2.55 -22.34 -16.50
CA MET A 1 -3.05 -22.10 -15.14
C MET A 1 -1.89 -22.41 -14.20
N PHE A 2 -1.20 -21.37 -13.72
CA PHE A 2 -0.08 -21.53 -12.78
C PHE A 2 -0.65 -21.53 -11.36
N ASN A 3 -0.45 -22.60 -10.60
CA ASN A 3 -0.91 -22.71 -9.21
C ASN A 3 -0.11 -21.75 -8.32
N GLU A 4 -0.70 -20.61 -7.97
CA GLU A 4 -0.13 -19.63 -7.03
C GLU A 4 0.27 -20.28 -5.69
N ASP A 5 -0.49 -21.29 -5.24
CA ASP A 5 -0.22 -22.06 -4.02
C ASP A 5 1.12 -22.81 -4.04
N LYS A 6 1.57 -23.26 -5.22
CA LYS A 6 2.87 -23.95 -5.35
C LYS A 6 4.03 -22.97 -5.18
N TYR A 7 3.84 -21.73 -5.61
CA TYR A 7 4.89 -20.70 -5.61
C TYR A 7 4.97 -19.97 -4.25
N HIS A 8 3.84 -19.78 -3.56
CA HIS A 8 3.81 -19.23 -2.20
C HIS A 8 4.51 -20.15 -1.20
N ASN A 9 4.13 -21.44 -1.17
CA ASN A 9 4.77 -22.44 -0.31
C ASN A 9 6.28 -22.57 -0.56
N GLN A 10 6.77 -22.19 -1.74
CA GLN A 10 8.20 -22.24 -2.07
C GLN A 10 8.99 -21.09 -1.43
N LYS A 11 8.41 -19.89 -1.27
CA LYS A 11 9.12 -18.72 -0.72
C LYS A 11 9.43 -18.84 0.77
N LEU A 12 8.41 -19.13 1.58
CA LEU A 12 8.61 -19.35 3.01
C LEU A 12 9.54 -20.54 3.27
N ARG A 13 9.45 -21.58 2.43
CA ARG A 13 10.36 -22.72 2.52
C ARG A 13 11.80 -22.32 2.25
N ILE A 14 12.07 -21.60 1.15
CA ILE A 14 13.42 -21.10 0.85
C ILE A 14 13.96 -20.24 2.00
N TYR A 15 13.12 -19.37 2.57
CA TYR A 15 13.50 -18.54 3.71
C TYR A 15 13.87 -19.37 4.94
N LYS A 16 13.05 -20.37 5.29
CA LYS A 16 13.31 -21.27 6.42
C LYS A 16 14.54 -22.16 6.19
N ASP A 17 14.75 -22.64 4.98
CA ASP A 17 15.94 -23.40 4.60
C ASP A 17 17.20 -22.52 4.76
N PHE A 18 17.16 -21.27 4.29
CA PHE A 18 18.24 -20.30 4.52
C PHE A 18 18.52 -20.06 6.01
N LEU A 19 17.48 -19.89 6.83
CA LEU A 19 17.66 -19.70 8.28
C LEU A 19 18.32 -20.91 8.96
N ARG A 20 18.00 -22.13 8.53
CA ARG A 20 18.60 -23.36 9.07
C ARG A 20 20.07 -23.50 8.69
N GLU A 21 20.40 -23.19 7.44
CA GLU A 21 21.81 -23.14 7.01
C GLU A 21 22.58 -22.07 7.80
N TYR A 22 21.99 -20.89 7.97
CA TYR A 22 22.58 -19.84 8.81
C TYR A 22 22.76 -20.30 10.27
N ALA A 23 21.76 -20.96 10.86
CA ALA A 23 21.80 -21.49 12.21
C ALA A 23 22.96 -22.48 12.43
N SER A 24 23.32 -23.26 11.41
CA SER A 24 24.43 -24.23 11.49
C SER A 24 25.80 -23.57 11.66
N THR A 25 25.93 -22.28 11.34
CA THR A 25 27.17 -21.51 11.41
C THR A 25 27.13 -20.38 12.45
N ALA A 26 25.94 -19.95 12.85
CA ALA A 26 25.73 -18.85 13.78
C ALA A 26 25.92 -19.28 15.24
N LYS A 27 26.62 -18.46 16.02
CA LYS A 27 26.72 -18.61 17.49
C LYS A 27 25.49 -18.08 18.23
N SER A 28 24.55 -17.47 17.51
CA SER A 28 23.38 -16.80 18.06
C SER A 28 22.13 -17.64 17.82
N ASP A 29 21.19 -17.56 18.74
CA ASP A 29 19.85 -18.17 18.69
C ASP A 29 18.79 -17.26 18.04
N ILE A 30 19.18 -16.09 17.55
CA ILE A 30 18.29 -15.10 16.91
C ILE A 30 17.49 -15.72 15.73
N TRP A 31 18.05 -16.71 15.04
CA TRP A 31 17.35 -17.41 13.96
C TRP A 31 16.07 -18.13 14.43
N ASN A 32 16.03 -18.64 15.68
CA ASN A 32 14.84 -19.29 16.24
C ASN A 32 13.66 -18.31 16.31
N TYR A 33 13.95 -17.07 16.70
CA TYR A 33 12.96 -16.01 16.73
C TYR A 33 12.40 -15.76 15.33
N TYR A 34 13.27 -15.64 14.33
CA TYR A 34 12.85 -15.39 12.95
C TYR A 34 12.12 -16.58 12.32
N GLU A 35 12.56 -17.82 12.55
CA GLU A 35 11.87 -19.01 12.02
C GLU A 35 10.44 -19.14 12.58
N LYS A 36 10.25 -18.78 13.86
CA LYS A 36 8.96 -18.85 14.54
C LYS A 36 8.02 -17.70 14.16
N ASN A 37 8.55 -16.48 14.04
CA ASN A 37 7.72 -15.29 13.93
C ASN A 37 7.55 -14.79 12.49
N VAL A 38 8.38 -15.21 11.53
CA VAL A 38 8.20 -14.84 10.12
C VAL A 38 7.25 -15.82 9.43
N SER A 39 6.16 -15.28 8.90
CA SER A 39 5.12 -15.98 8.16
C SER A 39 5.10 -15.55 6.69
N ASP A 40 4.30 -16.25 5.87
CA ASP A 40 4.03 -15.82 4.49
C ASP A 40 3.44 -14.41 4.42
N ASP A 41 2.59 -14.04 5.38
CA ASP A 41 1.98 -12.69 5.46
C ASP A 41 3.06 -11.61 5.65
N ILE A 42 4.02 -11.84 6.56
CA ILE A 42 5.15 -10.91 6.78
C ILE A 42 6.03 -10.83 5.54
N LEU A 43 6.31 -11.96 4.87
CA LEU A 43 7.08 -11.96 3.63
C LEU A 43 6.35 -11.21 2.51
N LEU A 44 5.02 -11.30 2.46
CA LEU A 44 4.20 -10.54 1.51
C LEU A 44 4.21 -9.05 1.83
N GLU A 45 4.10 -8.67 3.10
CA GLU A 45 4.22 -7.28 3.57
C GLU A 45 5.58 -6.67 3.18
N VAL A 46 6.68 -7.38 3.47
CA VAL A 46 8.03 -6.94 3.11
C VAL A 46 8.18 -6.80 1.59
N LYS A 47 7.64 -7.74 0.82
CA LYS A 47 7.67 -7.67 -0.65
C LYS A 47 6.89 -6.46 -1.16
N ASP A 48 5.68 -6.22 -0.65
CA ASP A 48 4.86 -5.10 -1.11
C ASP A 48 5.49 -3.75 -0.73
N LEU A 49 6.11 -3.62 0.46
CA LEU A 49 6.92 -2.45 0.81
C LEU A 49 8.10 -2.27 -0.15
N PHE A 50 8.84 -3.34 -0.45
CA PHE A 50 9.96 -3.30 -1.38
C PHE A 50 9.51 -2.83 -2.77
N ASP A 51 8.43 -3.40 -3.31
CA ASP A 51 7.88 -3.02 -4.60
C ASP A 51 7.40 -1.57 -4.59
N LEU A 52 6.77 -1.12 -3.51
CA LEU A 52 6.29 0.24 -3.33
C LEU A 52 7.43 1.26 -3.42
N TYR A 53 8.52 1.05 -2.67
CA TYR A 53 9.70 1.93 -2.70
C TYR A 53 10.51 1.80 -4.00
N SER A 54 10.59 0.60 -4.58
CA SER A 54 11.28 0.36 -5.86
C SER A 54 10.59 1.10 -7.01
N ASN A 55 9.26 1.00 -7.09
CA ASN A 55 8.48 1.76 -8.07
C ASN A 55 8.60 3.27 -7.80
N PHE A 56 8.57 3.70 -6.54
CA PHE A 56 8.75 5.13 -6.22
C PHE A 56 10.11 5.66 -6.70
N ASN A 57 11.20 4.95 -6.42
CA ASN A 57 12.53 5.34 -6.91
C ASN A 57 12.59 5.40 -8.44
N LYS A 58 11.94 4.48 -9.15
CA LYS A 58 11.88 4.52 -10.62
C LYS A 58 11.04 5.70 -11.11
N PHE A 59 9.91 5.96 -10.45
CA PHE A 59 9.07 7.11 -10.73
C PHE A 59 9.87 8.41 -10.54
N THR A 60 10.60 8.57 -9.44
CA THR A 60 11.36 9.81 -9.19
C THR A 60 12.55 10.02 -10.13
N LEU A 61 13.13 8.95 -10.66
CA LEU A 61 14.25 9.02 -11.61
C LEU A 61 13.82 9.25 -13.05
N LYS A 62 12.71 8.63 -13.49
CA LYS A 62 12.28 8.63 -14.90
C LYS A 62 11.04 9.50 -15.17
N ASN A 63 10.33 9.91 -14.12
CA ASN A 63 9.03 10.59 -14.16
C ASN A 63 7.97 9.85 -15.01
N GLU A 64 8.04 8.52 -15.07
CA GLU A 64 7.07 7.70 -15.80
C GLU A 64 5.84 7.44 -14.94
N CYS A 65 4.66 7.81 -15.45
CA CYS A 65 3.38 7.67 -14.76
C CYS A 65 3.06 6.20 -14.41
N ASP A 66 3.57 5.24 -15.17
CA ASP A 66 3.33 3.81 -14.91
C ASP A 66 3.88 3.36 -13.54
N TYR A 67 5.03 3.89 -13.12
CA TYR A 67 5.57 3.58 -11.80
C TYR A 67 4.79 4.28 -10.68
N ALA A 68 4.33 5.52 -10.93
CA ALA A 68 3.44 6.21 -10.00
C ALA A 68 2.12 5.47 -9.81
N ASN A 69 1.52 4.97 -10.89
CA ASN A 69 0.31 4.15 -10.87
C ASN A 69 0.53 2.90 -10.00
N LYS A 70 1.64 2.18 -10.21
CA LYS A 70 1.97 1.00 -9.40
C LYS A 70 2.12 1.32 -7.91
N CYS A 71 2.70 2.47 -7.56
CA CYS A 71 2.75 2.89 -6.16
C CYS A 71 1.35 3.08 -5.58
N VAL A 72 0.47 3.77 -6.30
CA VAL A 72 -0.92 4.03 -5.88
C VAL A 72 -1.70 2.73 -5.74
N ASP A 73 -1.56 1.81 -6.68
CA ASP A 73 -2.24 0.51 -6.68
C ASP A 73 -1.85 -0.32 -5.46
N ILE A 74 -0.54 -0.45 -5.18
CA ILE A 74 -0.04 -1.18 -4.01
C ILE A 74 -0.52 -0.50 -2.72
N TYR A 75 -0.40 0.82 -2.63
CA TYR A 75 -0.81 1.58 -1.44
C TYR A 75 -2.29 1.37 -1.12
N ASN A 76 -3.17 1.62 -2.10
CA ASN A 76 -4.61 1.52 -1.91
C ASN A 76 -5.05 0.10 -1.58
N ARG A 77 -4.40 -0.92 -2.18
CA ARG A 77 -4.70 -2.33 -1.86
C ARG A 77 -4.37 -2.66 -0.41
N ARG A 78 -3.25 -2.17 0.11
CA ARG A 78 -2.71 -2.59 1.40
C ARG A 78 -3.13 -1.72 2.58
N ILE A 79 -3.44 -0.44 2.35
CA ILE A 79 -3.85 0.47 3.43
C ILE A 79 -5.19 0.07 4.06
N VAL A 80 -6.05 -0.64 3.32
CA VAL A 80 -7.33 -1.16 3.83
C VAL A 80 -7.11 -2.09 5.03
N GLU A 81 -6.05 -2.91 5.00
CA GLU A 81 -5.74 -3.82 6.11
C GLU A 81 -5.36 -3.06 7.39
N CYS A 82 -4.78 -1.87 7.26
CA CYS A 82 -4.42 -0.99 8.39
C CYS A 82 -5.63 -0.37 9.09
N TYR A 83 -6.78 -0.28 8.42
CA TYR A 83 -8.03 0.18 9.05
C TYR A 83 -8.77 -0.93 9.78
N ILE A 84 -8.44 -2.20 9.50
CA ILE A 84 -9.13 -3.37 10.04
C ILE A 84 -8.34 -4.02 11.18
N LYS A 85 -7.00 -4.03 11.09
CA LYS A 85 -6.11 -4.64 12.09
C LYS A 85 -5.44 -3.56 12.96
N ILE A 86 -5.09 -3.93 14.20
CA ILE A 86 -4.32 -3.07 15.11
C ILE A 86 -2.99 -2.71 14.43
N ASN A 87 -2.67 -1.41 14.39
CA ASN A 87 -1.49 -0.80 13.78
C ASN A 87 -0.19 -1.56 14.10
N GLY A 88 0.30 -2.34 13.12
CA GLY A 88 1.62 -2.98 13.16
C GLY A 88 2.68 -2.19 12.38
N ASP A 89 3.94 -2.62 12.48
CA ASP A 89 5.11 -1.98 11.84
C ASP A 89 4.89 -1.73 10.34
N PHE A 90 4.19 -2.62 9.65
CA PHE A 90 3.82 -2.46 8.25
C PHE A 90 3.01 -1.18 8.00
N CYS A 91 1.96 -0.93 8.80
CA CYS A 91 1.09 0.24 8.65
C CYS A 91 1.84 1.55 8.93
N HIS A 92 2.77 1.52 9.89
CA HIS A 92 3.66 2.66 10.14
C HIS A 92 4.54 2.99 8.93
N GLU A 93 5.09 1.98 8.27
CA GLU A 93 5.86 2.18 7.04
C GLU A 93 5.00 2.64 5.85
N MET A 94 3.73 2.21 5.78
CA MET A 94 2.78 2.71 4.78
C MET A 94 2.50 4.20 4.94
N GLU A 95 2.31 4.69 6.18
CA GLU A 95 2.12 6.13 6.43
C GLU A 95 3.38 6.94 6.11
N LYS A 96 4.56 6.47 6.51
CA LYS A 96 5.84 7.08 6.09
C LYS A 96 5.96 7.16 4.56
N PHE A 97 5.58 6.11 3.87
CA PHE A 97 5.59 6.11 2.41
C PHE A 97 4.64 7.17 1.83
N LYS A 98 3.41 7.27 2.35
CA LYS A 98 2.42 8.28 1.95
C LYS A 98 2.98 9.69 2.09
N GLU A 99 3.59 10.00 3.23
CA GLU A 99 4.24 11.29 3.47
C GLU A 99 5.33 11.58 2.44
N LYS A 100 6.23 10.61 2.22
CA LYS A 100 7.32 10.74 1.25
C LYS A 100 6.81 10.95 -0.18
N TYR A 101 5.80 10.19 -0.60
CA TYR A 101 5.21 10.30 -1.92
C TYR A 101 4.57 11.67 -2.12
N ASN A 102 3.76 12.12 -1.16
CA ASN A 102 3.08 13.41 -1.22
C ASN A 102 4.07 14.58 -1.17
N ASP A 103 5.15 14.46 -0.40
CA ASP A 103 6.20 15.45 -0.37
C ASP A 103 6.91 15.59 -1.72
N TYR A 104 7.26 14.47 -2.35
CA TYR A 104 7.83 14.48 -3.70
C TYR A 104 6.87 15.10 -4.71
N ARG A 105 5.58 14.72 -4.71
CA ARG A 105 4.58 15.31 -5.59
C ARG A 105 4.47 16.82 -5.39
N ARG A 106 4.34 17.31 -4.15
CA ARG A 106 4.27 18.76 -3.87
C ARG A 106 5.50 19.52 -4.38
N LYS A 107 6.70 18.95 -4.24
CA LYS A 107 7.96 19.57 -4.68
C LYS A 107 8.14 19.56 -6.19
N ASN A 108 7.61 18.57 -6.89
CA ASN A 108 7.81 18.39 -8.33
C ASN A 108 6.59 18.79 -9.17
N ASP A 109 5.42 18.98 -8.56
CA ASP A 109 4.20 19.54 -9.19
C ASP A 109 4.22 21.08 -9.25
N PHE A 110 5.39 21.73 -9.29
CA PHE A 110 5.51 23.16 -9.60
C PHE A 110 5.22 23.42 -11.09
N THR A 111 3.93 23.40 -11.45
CA THR A 111 3.37 24.37 -12.38
C THR A 111 2.16 25.04 -11.70
N PRO A 112 2.27 26.28 -11.23
CA PRO A 112 1.11 27.03 -10.78
C PRO A 112 0.32 27.49 -12.01
N PHE A 113 -0.43 26.58 -12.64
CA PHE A 113 -1.45 27.00 -13.60
C PHE A 113 -2.75 27.29 -12.85
N ILE A 114 -2.81 28.50 -12.32
CA ILE A 114 -4.08 29.20 -12.17
C ILE A 114 -4.67 29.27 -13.59
N SER A 115 -5.63 28.41 -13.92
CA SER A 115 -6.53 28.65 -15.05
C SER A 115 -7.96 28.58 -14.55
N HIS A 116 -8.57 29.76 -14.51
CA HIS A 116 -9.99 29.94 -14.29
C HIS A 116 -10.80 29.18 -15.35
N THR A 117 -11.88 28.55 -14.87
CA THR A 117 -13.05 28.06 -15.61
C THR A 117 -12.85 26.90 -16.60
N ARG A 118 -13.40 25.73 -16.24
CA ARG A 118 -14.19 24.88 -17.16
C ARG A 118 -15.08 23.93 -16.35
N THR A 119 -16.37 24.03 -16.61
CA THR A 119 -17.48 23.29 -16.00
C THR A 119 -17.30 21.78 -16.05
N SER A 120 -17.35 21.13 -14.89
CA SER A 120 -17.24 19.68 -14.72
C SER A 120 -18.51 18.97 -15.18
N LYS A 121 -18.46 18.25 -16.32
CA LYS A 121 -19.36 17.11 -16.54
C LYS A 121 -18.68 15.86 -15.99
N ILE A 122 -18.99 15.54 -14.74
CA ILE A 122 -18.50 14.33 -14.06
C ILE A 122 -19.20 13.11 -14.67
N ARG A 123 -18.44 12.22 -15.33
CA ARG A 123 -18.91 10.88 -15.67
C ARG A 123 -18.49 9.93 -14.55
N ASN A 124 -19.37 9.75 -13.56
CA ASN A 124 -19.19 8.79 -12.47
C ASN A 124 -19.12 7.36 -13.04
N LYS A 125 -17.93 6.72 -13.00
CA LYS A 125 -17.80 5.28 -13.29
C LYS A 125 -18.17 4.51 -12.02
N LYS A 126 -19.18 3.65 -12.17
CA LYS A 126 -20.10 3.10 -11.18
C LYS A 126 -19.50 1.96 -10.33
N ILE A 127 -18.38 2.22 -9.63
CA ILE A 127 -17.73 1.23 -8.75
C ILE A 127 -17.63 1.73 -7.29
N LYS A 128 -17.58 3.05 -7.07
CA LYS A 128 -17.45 3.64 -5.73
C LYS A 128 -18.71 3.49 -4.86
N HIS A 129 -19.88 3.29 -5.47
CA HIS A 129 -21.14 3.31 -4.73
C HIS A 129 -21.41 2.02 -3.94
N ASN A 130 -20.90 0.88 -4.41
CA ASN A 130 -21.16 -0.42 -3.77
C ASN A 130 -20.33 -0.60 -2.49
N ILE A 131 -19.06 -0.19 -2.51
CA ILE A 131 -18.19 -0.26 -1.32
C ILE A 131 -18.69 0.68 -0.21
N TYR A 132 -19.20 1.85 -0.58
CA TYR A 132 -19.76 2.82 0.38
C TYR A 132 -21.07 2.35 1.03
N GLN A 133 -21.92 1.60 0.29
CA GLN A 133 -23.14 1.05 0.88
C GLN A 133 -22.85 -0.10 1.85
N GLU A 134 -21.96 -1.03 1.48
CA GLU A 134 -21.55 -2.13 2.38
C GLU A 134 -20.85 -1.62 3.65
N SER A 135 -20.02 -0.56 3.55
CA SER A 135 -19.39 0.03 4.73
C SER A 135 -20.38 0.73 5.66
N ASN A 136 -21.41 1.40 5.11
CA ASN A 136 -22.43 2.08 5.91
C ASN A 136 -23.36 1.09 6.63
N GLU A 137 -23.64 -0.06 6.02
CA GLU A 137 -24.44 -1.12 6.65
C GLU A 137 -23.70 -1.75 7.85
N LEU A 138 -22.38 -1.92 7.75
CA LEU A 138 -21.55 -2.42 8.85
C LEU A 138 -21.35 -1.39 9.98
N GLN A 139 -21.28 -0.10 9.65
CA GLN A 139 -21.18 0.99 10.64
C GLN A 139 -22.45 1.14 11.50
N ASN A 140 -23.63 0.81 10.97
CA ASN A 140 -24.88 0.87 11.74
C ASN A 140 -24.96 -0.20 12.84
N TYR A 141 -24.22 -1.30 12.72
CA TYR A 141 -24.10 -2.33 13.77
C TYR A 141 -23.19 -1.91 14.94
N SER A 142 -22.33 -0.90 14.75
CA SER A 142 -21.31 -0.48 15.70
C SER A 142 -21.59 0.90 16.34
N LYS A 143 -22.74 1.51 16.07
CA LYS A 143 -23.13 2.81 16.64
C LYS A 143 -23.44 2.71 18.14
N ASN A 144 -22.40 2.75 18.96
CA ASN A 144 -22.45 3.37 20.29
C ASN A 144 -21.06 3.83 20.76
N SER A 145 -20.47 4.79 20.04
CA SER A 145 -19.62 5.84 20.64
C SER A 145 -19.28 6.88 19.56
N ASN A 146 -19.67 8.13 19.81
CA ASN A 146 -19.51 9.28 18.92
C ASN A 146 -18.04 9.64 18.68
N MET A 147 -17.63 9.74 17.40
CA MET A 147 -16.57 10.65 16.97
C MET A 147 -16.67 10.88 15.46
N ASP A 148 -17.03 12.11 15.07
CA ASP A 148 -17.10 12.55 13.68
C ASP A 148 -15.68 12.64 13.08
N PHE A 149 -15.42 11.92 11.98
CA PHE A 149 -14.20 12.07 11.19
C PHE A 149 -14.55 12.56 9.77
N GLU A 150 -14.10 13.77 9.46
CA GLU A 150 -14.12 14.38 8.12
C GLU A 150 -13.31 13.52 7.13
N ASN A 151 -13.96 13.14 6.03
CA ASN A 151 -13.58 12.02 5.16
C ASN A 151 -12.78 12.43 3.90
N ASP A 152 -12.10 13.57 3.91
CA ASP A 152 -11.41 14.13 2.72
C ASP A 152 -9.87 13.95 2.71
N THR A 153 -9.28 13.37 3.77
CA THR A 153 -7.81 13.42 4.00
C THR A 153 -7.05 12.13 3.63
N TYR A 154 -7.72 11.05 3.23
CA TYR A 154 -7.12 9.71 3.29
C TYR A 154 -6.70 9.05 1.96
N ASN A 155 -6.92 9.69 0.81
CA ASN A 155 -6.44 9.16 -0.48
C ASN A 155 -5.21 9.90 -0.98
N ILE A 156 -4.19 9.18 -1.47
CA ILE A 156 -3.16 9.78 -2.33
C ILE A 156 -3.89 10.31 -3.57
N LYS A 157 -3.86 11.63 -3.76
CA LYS A 157 -4.64 12.30 -4.81
C LYS A 157 -4.09 11.90 -6.19
N TYR A 158 -4.86 11.08 -6.88
CA TYR A 158 -4.61 10.68 -8.26
C TYR A 158 -5.29 11.66 -9.22
N TYR A 159 -4.49 12.35 -10.03
CA TYR A 159 -4.97 13.06 -11.22
C TYR A 159 -4.18 12.56 -12.44
N ASN A 160 -4.88 11.88 -13.34
CA ASN A 160 -4.33 11.38 -14.60
C ASN A 160 -3.70 12.51 -15.42
N ALA A 161 -2.44 12.32 -15.83
CA ALA A 161 -1.83 13.07 -16.91
C ALA A 161 -1.88 12.22 -18.20
N GLN A 162 -2.83 12.55 -19.06
CA GLN A 162 -2.88 12.25 -20.50
C GLN A 162 -3.96 13.22 -21.05
N GLU A 163 -3.77 13.95 -22.16
CA GLU A 163 -3.33 13.47 -23.47
C GLU A 163 -2.64 14.56 -24.32
N SER A 164 -1.75 14.06 -25.21
CA SER A 164 -1.29 14.54 -26.53
C SER A 164 -0.71 15.94 -26.71
#